data_AF-A0A2J0LBB9-F1
#
_entry.id   AF-A0A2J0LBB9-F1
#
_cell.length_a   1.000
_cell.length_b   1.000
_cell.length_c   1.000
_cell.angle_alpha   90.00
_cell.angle_beta   90.00
_cell.angle_gamma   90.00
#
_symmetry.space_group_name_H-M   'P 1'
#
loop_
_entity.id
_entity.type
_entity.pdbx_description
1 polymer ?
#
loop_
_entity_poly.entity_id
_entity_poly.type
_entity_poly.pdbx_seq_one_letter_code
_entity_poly.pdbx_strand_id
1 'polypeptide(L)'
;MERLGRFLGAFFGAFLCVVLLMGIYSMAEDITLTTYYPAPYGAYEELSTTGNTYLATDSGKNVGMGLATTETIKNKLDVKGSVAIGADYSGVSTAPTNGMIVQGQVGIGTISPTAGTALDVSGTINATAYSAGGTAGAEDKTFTVLGGDGITIYTIVVKKGIITSITP
;
A
#
# COMPACT_ATOMS: atom_id res chain seq x y z
N MET A 1 -71.20 -41.89 55.52
CA MET A 1 -70.98 -40.80 54.55
C MET A 1 -69.50 -40.46 54.32
N GLU A 2 -68.58 -40.84 55.22
CA GLU A 2 -67.15 -40.52 55.11
C GLU A 2 -66.38 -41.23 53.98
N ARG A 3 -66.89 -42.37 53.49
CA ARG A 3 -66.24 -43.15 52.42
C ARG A 3 -66.40 -42.53 51.02
N LEU A 4 -67.41 -41.68 50.81
CA LEU A 4 -67.72 -41.07 49.51
C LEU A 4 -66.85 -39.82 49.24
N GLY A 5 -66.60 -38.99 50.25
CA GLY A 5 -65.74 -37.81 50.13
C GLY A 5 -64.26 -38.13 49.89
N ARG A 6 -63.77 -39.22 50.49
CA ARG A 6 -62.39 -39.71 50.27
C ARG A 6 -62.16 -40.24 48.84
N PHE A 7 -63.20 -40.79 48.22
CA PHE A 7 -63.13 -41.30 46.85
C PHE A 7 -63.13 -40.16 45.82
N LEU A 8 -63.94 -39.12 46.06
CA LEU A 8 -64.00 -37.94 45.19
C LEU A 8 -62.72 -37.09 45.25
N GLY A 9 -62.12 -36.93 46.44
CA GLY A 9 -60.84 -36.22 46.61
C GLY A 9 -59.65 -36.94 45.97
N ALA A 10 -59.60 -38.27 46.05
CA ALA A 10 -58.56 -39.06 45.38
C ALA A 10 -58.69 -39.00 43.85
N PHE A 11 -59.92 -39.00 43.33
CA PHE A 11 -60.18 -38.90 41.89
C PHE A 11 -59.85 -37.51 41.35
N PHE A 12 -60.21 -36.44 42.08
CA PHE A 12 -59.86 -35.07 41.73
C PHE A 12 -58.35 -34.83 41.80
N GLY A 13 -57.65 -35.37 42.80
CA GLY A 13 -56.20 -35.30 42.91
C GLY A 13 -55.48 -36.07 41.79
N ALA A 14 -55.97 -37.26 41.42
CA ALA A 14 -55.42 -38.01 40.30
C ALA A 14 -55.65 -37.30 38.96
N PHE A 15 -56.85 -36.74 38.75
CA PHE A 15 -57.18 -35.95 37.56
C PHE A 15 -56.33 -34.67 37.48
N LEU A 16 -56.18 -33.96 38.60
CA LEU A 16 -55.32 -32.78 38.70
C LEU A 16 -53.85 -33.14 38.44
N CYS A 17 -53.36 -34.27 38.96
CA CYS A 17 -52.02 -34.78 38.65
C CYS A 17 -51.87 -35.13 37.16
N VAL A 18 -52.85 -35.79 36.55
CA VAL A 18 -52.80 -36.11 35.11
C VAL A 18 -52.80 -34.84 34.27
N VAL A 19 -53.65 -33.85 34.59
CA VAL A 19 -53.69 -32.55 33.90
C VAL A 19 -52.39 -31.77 34.11
N LEU A 20 -51.82 -31.79 35.33
CA LEU A 20 -50.55 -31.15 35.63
C LEU A 20 -49.36 -31.86 34.96
N LEU A 21 -49.39 -33.19 34.82
CA LEU A 21 -48.34 -33.97 34.15
C LEU A 21 -48.45 -33.90 32.61
N MET A 22 -49.67 -33.74 32.07
CA MET A 22 -49.92 -33.53 30.63
C MET A 22 -49.47 -32.15 30.16
N GLY A 23 -49.49 -31.14 31.03
CA GLY A 23 -49.03 -29.77 30.74
C GLY A 23 -47.50 -29.58 30.66
N ILE A 24 -46.70 -30.63 30.91
CA ILE A 24 -45.23 -30.53 30.97
C ILE A 24 -44.56 -30.80 29.61
N TYR A 25 -45.30 -31.20 28.58
CA TYR A 25 -44.74 -31.31 27.23
C TYR A 25 -44.64 -29.94 26.55
N SER A 26 -43.82 -29.05 27.13
CA SER A 26 -43.31 -27.88 26.42
C SER A 26 -42.33 -28.39 25.39
N MET A 27 -42.79 -28.54 24.15
CA MET A 27 -41.91 -28.81 23.02
C MET A 27 -41.08 -27.54 22.84
N ALA A 28 -39.85 -27.53 23.32
CA ALA A 28 -38.90 -26.49 22.99
C ALA A 28 -38.62 -26.59 21.48
N GLU A 29 -39.03 -25.57 20.72
CA GLU A 29 -38.68 -25.42 19.32
C GLU A 29 -37.39 -24.59 19.22
N ASP A 30 -36.34 -25.18 18.67
CA ASP A 30 -35.11 -24.44 18.37
C ASP A 30 -35.36 -23.54 17.15
N ILE A 31 -35.77 -22.29 17.40
CA ILE A 31 -35.82 -21.26 16.36
C ILE A 31 -34.40 -20.73 16.17
N THR A 32 -33.69 -21.27 15.18
CA THR A 32 -32.38 -20.76 14.77
C THR A 32 -32.56 -19.51 13.92
N LEU A 33 -32.34 -18.34 14.50
CA LEU A 33 -32.34 -17.05 13.79
C LEU A 33 -30.93 -16.77 13.24
N THR A 34 -30.72 -16.90 11.93
CA THR A 34 -29.44 -16.53 11.29
C THR A 34 -29.47 -15.08 10.84
N THR A 35 -28.84 -14.18 11.58
CA THR A 35 -28.64 -12.78 11.13
C THR A 35 -27.40 -12.70 10.26
N TYR A 36 -27.59 -12.57 8.94
CA TYR A 36 -26.49 -12.36 8.00
C TYR A 36 -26.27 -10.86 7.75
N TYR A 37 -25.11 -10.34 8.16
CA TYR A 37 -24.70 -8.96 7.87
C TYR A 37 -23.59 -9.01 6.81
N PRO A 38 -23.89 -8.76 5.52
CA PRO A 38 -22.87 -8.72 4.48
C PRO A 38 -21.87 -7.59 4.79
N ALA A 39 -20.57 -7.85 4.55
CA ALA A 39 -19.53 -6.86 4.78
C ALA A 39 -19.83 -5.60 3.93
N PRO A 40 -19.89 -4.41 4.55
CA PRO A 40 -20.21 -3.19 3.82
C PRO A 40 -19.06 -2.84 2.87
N TYR A 41 -19.33 -2.87 1.57
CA TYR A 41 -18.47 -2.21 0.58
C TYR A 41 -18.67 -0.70 0.73
N GLY A 42 -17.61 0.06 1.01
CA GLY A 42 -17.70 1.49 1.28
C GLY A 42 -16.43 2.25 0.88
N ALA A 43 -16.61 3.53 0.54
CA ALA A 43 -15.51 4.49 0.50
C ALA A 43 -15.22 4.93 1.94
N TYR A 44 -13.96 4.85 2.34
CA TYR A 44 -13.51 5.24 3.68
C TYR A 44 -12.70 6.53 3.57
N GLU A 45 -13.00 7.51 4.43
CA GLU A 45 -12.24 8.75 4.52
C GLU A 45 -10.81 8.50 5.06
N GLU A 46 -10.64 7.47 5.88
CA GLU A 46 -9.36 7.09 6.47
C GLU A 46 -9.18 5.57 6.49
N LEU A 47 -7.96 5.12 6.20
CA LEU A 47 -7.51 3.74 6.37
C LEU A 47 -6.32 3.74 7.34
N SER A 48 -6.51 3.16 8.52
CA SER A 48 -5.45 2.96 9.52
C SER A 48 -5.22 1.47 9.75
N THR A 49 -4.01 0.99 9.48
CA THR A 49 -3.64 -0.43 9.64
C THR A 49 -2.38 -0.55 10.48
N THR A 50 -2.34 -1.52 11.39
CA THR A 50 -1.16 -1.79 12.23
C THR A 50 -0.19 -2.80 11.63
N GLY A 51 -0.53 -3.39 10.47
CA GLY A 51 0.27 -4.37 9.76
C GLY A 51 0.40 -4.04 8.28
N ASN A 52 0.66 -5.06 7.45
CA ASN A 52 0.78 -4.87 6.01
C ASN A 52 -0.57 -4.47 5.40
N THR A 53 -0.57 -3.39 4.62
CA THR A 53 -1.67 -3.07 3.70
C THR A 53 -1.30 -3.54 2.30
N TYR A 54 -2.11 -4.42 1.73
CA TYR A 54 -1.99 -4.86 0.33
C TYR A 54 -3.07 -4.18 -0.50
N LEU A 55 -2.67 -3.34 -1.45
CA LEU A 55 -3.57 -2.62 -2.34
C LEU A 55 -3.51 -3.19 -3.75
N ALA A 56 -4.62 -3.10 -4.48
CA ALA A 56 -4.69 -3.45 -5.89
C ALA A 56 -4.12 -4.85 -6.20
N THR A 57 -4.46 -5.85 -5.37
CA THR A 57 -3.90 -7.22 -5.43
C THR A 57 -4.33 -8.00 -6.66
N ASP A 58 -5.47 -7.65 -7.26
CA ASP A 58 -5.95 -8.28 -8.48
C ASP A 58 -5.17 -7.80 -9.71
N SER A 59 -4.87 -8.74 -10.62
CA SER A 59 -4.21 -8.47 -11.89
C SER A 59 -5.09 -7.61 -12.81
N GLY A 60 -5.02 -6.30 -12.64
CA GLY A 60 -5.82 -5.33 -13.41
C GLY A 60 -6.31 -4.16 -12.56
N LYS A 61 -6.13 -4.23 -11.24
CA LYS A 61 -6.31 -3.07 -10.36
C LYS A 61 -4.99 -2.32 -10.25
N ASN A 62 -5.11 -1.01 -10.00
CA ASN A 62 -4.04 -0.05 -9.87
C ASN A 62 -4.32 0.86 -8.67
N VAL A 63 -3.28 1.48 -8.12
CA VAL A 63 -3.39 2.48 -7.06
C VAL A 63 -3.23 3.88 -7.65
N GLY A 64 -4.16 4.77 -7.36
CA GLY A 64 -4.12 6.17 -7.76
C GLY A 64 -4.08 7.07 -6.55
N MET A 65 -3.15 8.02 -6.51
CA MET A 65 -3.02 9.01 -5.44
C MET A 65 -3.09 10.43 -6.00
N GLY A 66 -4.00 11.26 -5.49
CA GLY A 66 -4.19 12.64 -5.96
C GLY A 66 -4.92 12.75 -7.32
N LEU A 67 -5.48 11.65 -7.83
CA LEU A 67 -6.33 11.65 -9.02
C LEU A 67 -7.81 11.84 -8.66
N ALA A 68 -8.57 12.50 -9.54
CA ALA A 68 -10.02 12.56 -9.41
C ALA A 68 -10.65 11.20 -9.73
N THR A 69 -11.84 10.92 -9.18
CA THR A 69 -12.58 9.67 -9.41
C THR A 69 -13.01 9.46 -10.87
N THR A 70 -12.92 10.51 -11.69
CA THR A 70 -13.18 10.49 -13.12
C THR A 70 -11.93 10.20 -13.96
N GLU A 71 -10.74 10.16 -13.37
CA GLU A 71 -9.48 9.89 -14.06
C GLU A 71 -9.17 8.39 -14.09
N THR A 72 -8.74 7.90 -15.26
CA THR A 72 -8.28 6.51 -15.41
C THR A 72 -6.86 6.35 -14.89
N ILE A 73 -6.67 5.45 -13.92
CA ILE A 73 -5.35 5.04 -13.43
C ILE A 73 -4.70 4.09 -14.45
N LYS A 74 -3.62 4.53 -15.10
CA LYS A 74 -2.94 3.82 -16.19
C LYS A 74 -1.81 2.92 -15.72
N ASN A 75 -1.05 3.34 -14.71
CA ASN A 75 0.07 2.55 -14.20
C ASN A 75 -0.31 1.81 -12.93
N LYS A 76 0.50 0.82 -12.51
CA LYS A 76 0.26 0.11 -11.24
C LYS A 76 0.21 1.05 -10.03
N LEU A 77 0.98 2.12 -10.10
CA LEU A 77 0.91 3.26 -9.20
C LEU A 77 0.92 4.53 -10.05
N ASP A 78 -0.16 5.31 -10.00
CA ASP A 78 -0.17 6.71 -10.46
C ASP A 78 -0.20 7.64 -9.25
N VAL A 79 0.69 8.62 -9.24
CA VAL A 79 0.69 9.69 -8.26
C VAL A 79 0.66 11.02 -9.00
N LYS A 80 -0.39 11.80 -8.76
CA LYS A 80 -0.58 13.13 -9.34
C LYS A 80 -0.26 14.20 -8.30
N GLY A 81 0.67 15.08 -8.62
CA GLY A 81 1.15 16.14 -7.73
C GLY A 81 2.54 15.87 -7.17
N SER A 82 2.82 16.46 -6.01
CA SER A 82 4.12 16.46 -5.36
C SER A 82 4.35 15.19 -4.53
N VAL A 83 5.54 14.58 -4.63
CA VAL A 83 5.92 13.36 -3.89
C VAL A 83 7.17 13.59 -3.04
N ALA A 84 7.09 13.34 -1.73
CA ALA A 84 8.22 13.39 -0.82
C ALA A 84 8.46 12.01 -0.18
N ILE A 85 9.64 11.42 -0.42
CA ILE A 85 10.03 10.10 0.08
C ILE A 85 11.21 10.26 1.04
N GLY A 86 11.11 9.65 2.21
CA GLY A 86 12.17 9.62 3.22
C GLY A 86 11.77 10.16 4.58
N ALA A 87 12.50 9.78 5.63
CA ALA A 87 12.19 10.08 7.02
C ALA A 87 12.17 11.59 7.32
N ASP A 88 13.12 12.35 6.77
CA ASP A 88 13.21 13.80 7.02
C ASP A 88 12.56 14.64 5.91
N TYR A 89 12.08 14.01 4.83
CA TYR A 89 11.43 14.70 3.72
C TYR A 89 9.91 14.59 3.80
N SER A 90 9.39 13.39 4.07
CA SER A 90 7.96 13.14 4.18
C SER A 90 7.37 13.87 5.38
N GLY A 91 6.29 14.64 5.18
CA GLY A 91 5.63 15.42 6.24
C GLY A 91 6.37 16.70 6.68
N VAL A 92 7.57 16.96 6.16
CA VAL A 92 8.41 18.12 6.55
C VAL A 92 8.68 19.06 5.39
N SER A 93 9.06 18.52 4.23
CA SER A 93 9.46 19.32 3.06
C SER A 93 8.41 19.23 1.95
N THR A 94 8.12 20.36 1.31
CA THR A 94 7.23 20.39 0.13
C THR A 94 8.02 20.04 -1.12
N ALA A 95 7.70 18.91 -1.76
CA ALA A 95 8.28 18.56 -3.05
C ALA A 95 7.78 19.53 -4.16
N PRO A 96 8.58 19.75 -5.23
CA PRO A 96 8.16 20.59 -6.35
C PRO A 96 6.80 20.17 -6.94
N THR A 97 6.06 21.13 -7.52
CA THR A 97 4.78 20.85 -8.18
C THR A 97 4.94 19.81 -9.28
N ASN A 98 4.14 18.74 -9.23
CA ASN A 98 4.24 17.58 -10.13
C ASN A 98 5.67 16.98 -10.17
N GLY A 99 6.38 17.07 -9.05
CA GLY A 99 7.75 16.62 -8.90
C GLY A 99 7.93 15.72 -7.69
N MET A 100 9.15 15.19 -7.56
CA MET A 100 9.52 14.25 -6.51
C MET A 100 10.81 14.69 -5.82
N ILE A 101 10.86 14.57 -4.50
CA ILE A 101 12.10 14.58 -3.71
C ILE A 101 12.24 13.22 -3.02
N VAL A 102 13.45 12.67 -3.03
CA VAL A 102 13.76 11.39 -2.39
C VAL A 102 14.96 11.58 -1.49
N GLN A 103 14.81 11.21 -0.22
CA GLN A 103 15.91 11.12 0.72
C GLN A 103 16.58 9.76 0.62
N GLY A 104 17.91 9.74 0.56
CA GLY A 104 18.71 8.52 0.46
C GLY A 104 19.18 8.25 -0.97
N GLN A 105 19.58 7.00 -1.23
CA GLN A 105 20.12 6.57 -2.51
C GLN A 105 19.02 5.95 -3.36
N VAL A 106 18.90 6.37 -4.62
CA VAL A 106 17.95 5.82 -5.59
C VAL A 106 18.67 4.89 -6.56
N GLY A 107 18.26 3.63 -6.62
CA GLY A 107 18.73 2.67 -7.62
C GLY A 107 17.74 2.52 -8.77
N ILE A 108 18.21 2.69 -10.01
CA ILE A 108 17.45 2.40 -11.22
C ILE A 108 18.14 1.26 -11.97
N GLY A 109 17.47 0.12 -12.10
CA GLY A 109 18.06 -1.09 -12.66
C GLY A 109 19.08 -1.78 -11.74
N THR A 110 19.26 -1.28 -10.51
CA THR A 110 20.11 -1.89 -9.47
C THR A 110 19.38 -1.90 -8.13
N ILE A 111 19.55 -2.99 -7.37
CA ILE A 111 19.07 -3.10 -5.98
C ILE A 111 20.13 -2.69 -4.97
N SER A 112 21.37 -2.49 -5.42
CA SER A 112 22.51 -2.10 -4.60
C SER A 112 23.18 -0.87 -5.21
N PRO A 113 22.59 0.33 -5.02
CA PRO A 113 23.22 1.58 -5.43
C PRO A 113 24.61 1.72 -4.80
N THR A 114 25.57 2.23 -5.58
CA THR A 114 26.93 2.49 -5.14
C THR A 114 26.92 3.45 -3.95
N ALA A 115 27.54 3.05 -2.84
CA ALA A 115 27.54 3.83 -1.62
C ALA A 115 28.03 5.28 -1.84
N GLY A 116 27.23 6.26 -1.42
CA GLY A 116 27.53 7.68 -1.51
C GLY A 116 26.98 8.36 -2.77
N THR A 117 26.29 7.65 -3.66
CA THR A 117 25.59 8.26 -4.79
C THR A 117 24.12 8.49 -4.46
N ALA A 118 23.61 9.70 -4.72
CA ALA A 118 22.19 9.98 -4.55
C ALA A 118 21.33 9.22 -5.59
N LEU A 119 21.88 8.96 -6.78
CA LEU A 119 21.26 8.24 -7.87
C LEU A 119 22.29 7.33 -8.55
N ASP A 120 21.98 6.04 -8.65
CA ASP A 120 22.75 5.04 -9.39
C ASP A 120 21.85 4.39 -10.46
N VAL A 121 22.28 4.44 -11.72
CA VAL A 121 21.52 3.93 -12.86
C VAL A 121 22.35 2.87 -13.57
N SER A 122 21.94 1.61 -13.44
CA SER A 122 22.50 0.49 -14.21
C SER A 122 21.80 0.40 -15.57
N GLY A 123 22.07 1.38 -16.44
CA GLY A 123 21.49 1.49 -17.78
C GLY A 123 21.80 2.84 -18.45
N THR A 124 21.16 3.10 -19.59
CA THR A 124 21.33 4.37 -20.32
C THR A 124 20.42 5.46 -19.78
N ILE A 125 20.97 6.64 -19.51
CA ILE A 125 20.21 7.85 -19.20
C ILE A 125 19.95 8.62 -20.50
N ASN A 126 18.69 8.74 -20.91
CA ASN A 126 18.28 9.62 -22.02
C ASN A 126 17.85 10.98 -21.45
N ALA A 127 18.71 11.99 -21.60
CA ALA A 127 18.46 13.34 -21.11
C ALA A 127 18.83 14.38 -22.19
N THR A 128 18.02 15.42 -22.34
CA THR A 128 18.30 16.55 -23.24
C THR A 128 19.62 17.25 -22.90
N ALA A 129 19.96 17.30 -21.60
CA ALA A 129 21.25 17.75 -21.11
C ALA A 129 21.56 17.03 -19.79
N TYR A 130 22.80 16.56 -19.65
CA TYR A 130 23.33 16.09 -18.37
C TYR A 130 24.26 17.16 -17.81
N SER A 131 23.79 17.87 -16.78
CA SER A 131 24.67 18.71 -15.97
C SER A 131 25.29 17.83 -14.90
N ALA A 132 26.52 17.36 -15.13
CA ALA A 132 27.30 16.67 -14.11
C ALA A 132 27.63 17.69 -13.00
N GLY A 133 26.74 17.81 -12.02
CA GLY A 133 26.86 18.73 -10.88
C GLY A 133 27.89 18.27 -9.86
N GLY A 134 29.16 18.34 -10.24
CA GLY A 134 30.30 18.57 -9.38
C GLY A 134 31.13 19.56 -10.15
N THR A 135 31.63 20.64 -9.53
CA THR A 135 32.41 21.64 -10.25
C THR A 135 33.48 20.90 -11.06
N ALA A 136 33.49 21.08 -12.38
CA ALA A 136 34.71 20.86 -13.16
C ALA A 136 35.91 21.53 -12.44
N GLY A 137 35.65 22.58 -11.66
CA GLY A 137 36.57 23.29 -10.77
C GLY A 137 36.82 22.74 -9.36
N ALA A 138 36.66 21.44 -9.08
CA ALA A 138 37.20 20.83 -7.85
C ALA A 138 37.85 19.46 -8.14
N GLU A 139 39.17 19.52 -8.40
CA GLU A 139 40.15 18.43 -8.53
C GLU A 139 39.94 17.40 -9.65
N ASP A 140 40.95 17.28 -10.53
CA ASP A 140 41.20 16.27 -11.58
C ASP A 140 40.09 15.19 -11.73
N LYS A 141 39.22 15.34 -12.75
CA LYS A 141 38.16 14.39 -13.10
C LYS A 141 38.36 13.84 -14.51
N THR A 142 38.14 12.54 -14.66
CA THR A 142 38.00 11.87 -15.96
C THR A 142 36.52 11.68 -16.26
N PHE A 143 36.05 12.23 -17.36
CA PHE A 143 34.72 11.94 -17.89
C PHE A 143 34.84 11.02 -19.10
N THR A 144 34.07 9.95 -19.10
CA THR A 144 34.04 8.99 -20.21
C THR A 144 32.77 9.25 -21.00
N VAL A 145 32.90 9.67 -22.26
CA VAL A 145 31.76 9.92 -23.17
C VAL A 145 31.85 9.03 -24.38
N LEU A 146 30.70 8.71 -24.98
CA LEU A 146 30.67 8.16 -26.32
C LEU A 146 30.78 9.30 -27.34
N GLY A 147 31.51 9.07 -28.42
CA GLY A 147 31.53 9.93 -29.59
C GLY A 147 30.15 10.00 -30.27
N GLY A 148 29.98 10.94 -31.20
CA GLY A 148 28.73 11.10 -31.95
C GLY A 148 28.35 9.87 -32.79
N ASP A 149 29.31 8.96 -33.03
CA ASP A 149 29.15 7.66 -33.66
C ASP A 149 28.59 6.58 -32.72
N GLY A 150 28.51 6.84 -31.41
CA GLY A 150 28.01 5.91 -30.40
C GLY A 150 28.91 4.71 -30.13
N ILE A 151 30.11 4.67 -30.72
CA ILE A 151 31.05 3.54 -30.65
C ILE A 151 32.35 3.98 -29.97
N THR A 152 32.95 5.08 -30.42
CA THR A 152 34.22 5.55 -29.87
C THR A 152 34.04 6.08 -28.45
N ILE A 153 34.82 5.61 -27.49
CA ILE A 153 34.79 6.11 -26.11
C ILE A 153 35.88 7.15 -25.94
N TYR A 154 35.53 8.39 -25.62
CA TYR A 154 36.49 9.43 -25.28
C TYR A 154 36.64 9.56 -23.77
N THR A 155 37.89 9.57 -23.32
CA THR A 155 38.26 10.04 -21.99
C THR A 155 38.60 11.53 -22.05
N ILE A 156 37.82 12.34 -21.36
CA ILE A 156 38.02 13.78 -21.20
C ILE A 156 38.64 13.99 -19.81
N VAL A 157 39.86 14.53 -19.75
CA VAL A 157 40.53 14.87 -18.50
C VAL A 157 40.31 16.34 -18.19
N VAL A 158 39.62 16.63 -17.10
CA VAL A 158 39.38 17.98 -16.59
C VAL A 158 40.28 18.22 -15.38
N LYS A 159 41.10 19.26 -15.42
CA LYS A 159 41.92 19.71 -14.27
C LYS A 159 41.57 21.14 -13.92
N LYS A 160 41.26 21.41 -12.65
CA LYS A 160 40.96 22.76 -12.15
C LYS A 160 39.94 23.52 -13.01
N GLY A 161 38.91 22.85 -13.51
CA GLY A 161 37.86 23.47 -14.33
C GLY A 161 38.10 23.47 -15.82
N ILE A 162 39.28 23.04 -16.28
CA ILE A 162 39.71 23.14 -17.68
C ILE A 162 39.87 21.74 -18.27
N ILE A 163 39.31 21.52 -19.46
CA ILE A 163 39.62 20.32 -20.25
C ILE A 163 41.08 20.39 -20.68
N THR A 164 41.87 19.43 -20.22
CA THR A 164 43.31 19.33 -20.50
C THR A 164 43.65 18.30 -21.58
N SER A 165 42.82 17.27 -21.73
CA SER A 165 42.94 16.33 -22.85
C SER A 165 41.60 15.70 -23.19
N ILE A 166 41.49 15.29 -24.45
CA ILE A 166 40.42 14.44 -24.97
C ILE A 166 41.13 13.33 -25.74
N THR A 167 40.94 12.09 -25.34
CA THR A 167 41.60 10.92 -25.94
C THR A 167 40.56 9.86 -26.26
N PRO A 168 40.50 9.34 -27.49
CA PRO A 168 39.64 8.20 -27.86
C PRO A 168 40.14 6.86 -27.26
#